data_AF-A0A932WHI2-F1
#
_entry.id   AF-A0A932WHI2-F1
#
_cell.length_a   1.000
_cell.length_b   1.000
_cell.length_c   1.000
_cell.angle_alpha   90.00
_cell.angle_beta   90.00
_cell.angle_gamma   90.00
#
_symmetry.space_group_name_H-M   'P 1'
#
loop_
_entity.id
_entity.type
_entity.pdbx_description
1 polymer ?
#
loop_
_entity_poly.entity_id
_entity_poly.type
_entity_poly.pdbx_seq_one_letter_code
_entity_poly.pdbx_strand_id
1 'polypeptide(L)'
;MTTWVHFFSGAGIPAWFSMEGLWRIDWYRVQEVIPVQGESPFALRRGAELVRIETGSPVRFSGDDIAAEGLIPLHLQGVMQHLHYTGRAEREDLERVSRPEPGLSGEMITVLILVGKSEAWWKMAQDERQVLFQKTARHEGHRNIGYRYADRIYRRLYHARYVHPAAPYDFITYFEFESSHTADFRSLLSELRDIRKNPEWLYVDFECEVWMAKSPPPRAPLSEGRICSPSSCGPVG
;
A
#
# COMPACT_ATOMS: atom_id res chain seq x y z
N MET A 1 -10.61 8.05 15.15
CA MET A 1 -10.55 6.57 15.14
C MET A 1 -9.30 6.18 14.39
N THR A 2 -8.48 5.26 14.93
CA THR A 2 -7.21 4.88 14.31
C THR A 2 -7.48 3.90 13.16
N THR A 3 -6.93 4.17 11.98
CA THR A 3 -7.09 3.29 10.82
C THR A 3 -5.87 2.39 10.67
N TRP A 4 -6.11 1.09 10.73
CA TRP A 4 -5.12 0.06 10.41
C TRP A 4 -5.28 -0.38 8.97
N VAL A 5 -4.19 -0.76 8.32
CA VAL A 5 -4.22 -1.34 6.99
C VAL A 5 -3.52 -2.69 6.97
N HIS A 6 -4.09 -3.60 6.20
CA HIS A 6 -3.51 -4.89 5.90
C HIS A 6 -3.55 -5.12 4.39
N PHE A 7 -2.43 -5.52 3.80
CA PHE A 7 -2.39 -6.05 2.43
C PHE A 7 -2.01 -7.51 2.45
N PHE A 8 -2.68 -8.33 1.65
CA PHE A 8 -2.33 -9.74 1.54
C PHE A 8 -2.55 -10.33 0.16
N SER A 9 -1.75 -11.33 -0.19
CA SER A 9 -1.89 -12.08 -1.45
C SER A 9 -3.10 -13.00 -1.38
N GLY A 10 -4.01 -12.89 -2.35
CA GLY A 10 -5.34 -13.51 -2.30
C GLY A 10 -5.39 -14.96 -2.77
N ALA A 11 -5.91 -15.83 -1.90
CA ALA A 11 -6.88 -16.87 -2.26
C ALA A 11 -8.23 -16.69 -1.52
N GLY A 12 -8.42 -15.56 -0.83
CA GLY A 12 -9.62 -15.23 -0.05
C GLY A 12 -9.25 -14.46 1.21
N ILE A 13 -10.17 -13.62 1.72
CA ILE A 13 -10.08 -13.16 3.10
C ILE A 13 -10.22 -14.40 3.99
N PRO A 14 -9.36 -14.62 5.01
CA PRO A 14 -9.49 -15.80 5.87
C PRO A 14 -10.91 -15.94 6.41
N ALA A 15 -11.47 -17.16 6.40
CA ALA A 15 -12.89 -17.38 6.76
C ALA A 15 -13.23 -17.00 8.22
N TRP A 16 -12.22 -16.93 9.11
CA TRP A 16 -12.36 -16.47 10.49
C TRP A 16 -12.26 -14.94 10.64
N PHE A 17 -11.86 -14.22 9.59
CA PHE A 17 -11.73 -12.77 9.61
C PHE A 17 -13.11 -12.13 9.77
N SER A 18 -13.37 -11.56 10.95
CA SER A 18 -14.62 -10.83 11.21
C SER A 18 -14.66 -9.55 10.39
N MET A 19 -15.77 -9.32 9.68
CA MET A 19 -16.03 -8.05 8.99
C MET A 19 -16.53 -6.94 9.93
N GLU A 20 -16.68 -7.22 11.23
CA GLU A 20 -17.04 -6.20 12.21
C GLU A 20 -15.93 -5.16 12.36
N GLY A 21 -16.26 -3.88 12.17
CA GLY A 21 -15.27 -2.80 12.20
C GLY A 21 -14.37 -2.72 10.96
N LEU A 22 -14.75 -3.40 9.87
CA LEU A 22 -14.23 -3.18 8.51
C LEU A 22 -14.76 -1.86 7.96
N TRP A 23 -13.87 -1.01 7.48
CA TRP A 23 -14.23 0.28 6.88
C TRP A 23 -14.07 0.28 5.37
N ARG A 24 -13.19 -0.59 4.85
CA ARG A 24 -12.86 -0.64 3.43
C ARG A 24 -12.24 -1.97 3.06
N ILE A 25 -12.62 -2.44 1.87
CA ILE A 25 -11.96 -3.53 1.17
C ILE A 25 -11.76 -3.12 -0.29
N ASP A 26 -10.52 -3.21 -0.76
CA ASP A 26 -10.16 -2.97 -2.16
C ASP A 26 -9.38 -4.17 -2.69
N TRP A 27 -9.68 -4.59 -3.91
CA TRP A 27 -8.99 -5.69 -4.60
C TRP A 27 -8.11 -5.14 -5.70
N TYR A 28 -7.00 -5.81 -5.95
CA TYR A 28 -6.01 -5.40 -6.94
C TYR A 28 -5.44 -6.59 -7.68
N ARG A 29 -5.02 -6.33 -8.92
CA ARG A 29 -4.17 -7.21 -9.73
C ARG A 29 -2.76 -6.63 -9.77
N VAL A 30 -1.77 -7.38 -9.31
CA VAL A 30 -0.36 -7.01 -9.40
C VAL A 30 0.06 -6.98 -10.86
N GLN A 31 0.68 -5.88 -11.29
CA GLN A 31 1.24 -5.72 -12.62
C GLN A 31 2.75 -5.95 -12.61
N GLU A 32 3.44 -5.40 -11.62
CA GLU A 32 4.90 -5.42 -11.53
C GLU A 32 5.34 -5.25 -10.07
N VAL A 33 6.48 -5.87 -9.73
CA VAL A 33 7.19 -5.63 -8.46
C VAL A 33 8.62 -5.26 -8.79
N ILE A 34 9.06 -4.12 -8.29
CA ILE A 34 10.36 -3.52 -8.58
C ILE A 34 11.12 -3.37 -7.26
N PRO A 35 12.07 -4.27 -6.94
CA PRO A 35 13.02 -4.02 -5.86
C PRO A 35 13.95 -2.87 -6.28
N VAL A 36 13.88 -1.75 -5.58
CA VAL A 36 14.70 -0.56 -5.86
C VAL A 36 15.98 -0.61 -5.03
N GLN A 37 15.84 -0.93 -3.74
CA GLN A 37 16.96 -1.08 -2.82
C GLN A 37 16.66 -2.19 -1.81
N GLY A 38 17.58 -3.16 -1.71
CA GLY A 38 17.36 -4.40 -0.97
C GLY A 38 16.61 -5.46 -1.78
N GLU A 39 16.50 -6.66 -1.22
CA GLU A 39 15.76 -7.76 -1.84
C GLU A 39 14.26 -7.66 -1.54
N SER A 40 13.41 -8.00 -2.50
CA SER A 40 11.97 -8.07 -2.25
C SER A 40 11.68 -9.12 -1.17
N PRO A 41 10.98 -8.78 -0.06
CA PRO A 41 10.69 -9.73 1.01
C PRO A 41 9.58 -10.72 0.64
N PHE A 42 8.97 -10.57 -0.54
CA PHE A 42 7.88 -11.40 -1.02
C PHE A 42 8.04 -11.73 -2.52
N ALA A 43 7.48 -12.86 -2.92
CA ALA A 43 7.46 -13.34 -4.29
C ALA A 43 6.06 -13.13 -4.91
N LEU A 44 5.72 -11.87 -5.21
CA LEU A 44 4.49 -11.55 -5.94
C LEU A 44 4.72 -11.67 -7.45
N ARG A 45 3.89 -12.49 -8.10
CA ARG A 45 3.91 -12.63 -9.57
C ARG A 45 2.95 -11.64 -10.22
N ARG A 46 3.26 -11.23 -11.46
CA ARG A 46 2.28 -10.50 -12.29
C ARG A 46 0.98 -11.30 -12.40
N GLY A 47 -0.15 -10.63 -12.21
CA GLY A 47 -1.49 -11.22 -12.18
C GLY A 47 -1.94 -11.71 -10.80
N ALA A 48 -1.03 -11.77 -9.80
CA ALA A 48 -1.39 -12.11 -8.43
C ALA A 48 -2.46 -11.16 -7.90
N GLU A 49 -3.39 -11.71 -7.12
CA GLU A 49 -4.40 -10.92 -6.45
C GLU A 49 -3.82 -10.38 -5.15
N LEU A 50 -4.06 -9.09 -4.91
CA LEU A 50 -3.77 -8.43 -3.65
C LEU A 50 -5.06 -7.82 -3.15
N VAL A 51 -5.28 -7.85 -1.84
CA VAL A 51 -6.42 -7.18 -1.22
C VAL A 51 -5.92 -6.27 -0.12
N ARG A 52 -6.49 -5.06 -0.06
CA ARG A 52 -6.32 -4.09 1.01
C ARG A 52 -7.55 -4.13 1.89
N ILE A 53 -7.30 -4.21 3.18
CA ILE A 53 -8.33 -4.11 4.21
C ILE A 53 -7.98 -2.96 5.15
N GLU A 54 -8.94 -2.08 5.41
CA GLU A 54 -8.83 -1.08 6.48
C GLU A 54 -9.79 -1.37 7.64
N THR A 55 -9.26 -1.37 8.86
CA THR A 55 -9.99 -1.68 10.10
C THR A 55 -9.80 -0.59 11.15
N GLY A 56 -10.72 -0.54 12.12
CA GLY A 56 -10.62 0.38 13.27
C GLY A 56 -9.64 -0.06 14.37
N SER A 57 -9.20 -1.33 14.31
CA SER A 57 -8.33 -1.98 15.30
C SER A 57 -7.36 -2.91 14.59
N PRO A 58 -6.17 -3.19 15.16
CA PRO A 58 -5.22 -4.10 14.55
C PRO A 58 -5.80 -5.51 14.46
N VAL A 59 -5.70 -6.14 13.29
CA VAL A 59 -5.99 -7.57 13.15
C VAL A 59 -4.68 -8.35 13.21
N ARG A 60 -4.67 -9.42 14.02
CA ARG A 60 -3.57 -10.39 14.04
C ARG A 60 -3.90 -11.51 13.07
N PHE A 61 -3.01 -11.76 12.13
CA PHE A 61 -3.03 -12.93 11.26
C PHE A 61 -2.05 -13.94 11.86
N SER A 62 -2.43 -15.20 12.01
CA SER A 62 -1.50 -16.26 12.42
C SER A 62 -0.75 -16.78 11.18
N GLY A 63 0.45 -17.31 11.38
CA GLY A 63 1.31 -17.78 10.26
C GLY A 63 0.69 -18.89 9.42
N ASP A 64 -0.25 -19.65 10.00
CA ASP A 64 -0.98 -20.72 9.33
C ASP A 64 -2.12 -20.17 8.43
N ASP A 65 -2.58 -18.94 8.67
CA ASP A 65 -3.73 -18.34 7.98
C ASP A 65 -3.42 -17.85 6.57
N ILE A 66 -2.13 -17.72 6.27
CA ILE A 66 -1.67 -17.04 5.06
C ILE A 66 -0.98 -18.05 4.13
N ALA A 67 -0.55 -19.22 4.63
CA ALA A 67 0.29 -20.16 3.89
C ALA A 67 -0.49 -20.99 2.87
N ALA A 68 -0.47 -20.54 1.61
CA ALA A 68 -0.75 -21.39 0.45
C ALA A 68 0.54 -21.60 -0.36
N GLU A 69 0.94 -22.87 -0.54
CA GLU A 69 1.93 -23.33 -1.52
C GLU A 69 3.40 -22.85 -1.38
N GLY A 70 3.98 -22.95 -0.18
CA GLY A 70 5.46 -22.94 -0.02
C GLY A 70 6.17 -21.63 -0.35
N LEU A 71 5.44 -20.57 -0.68
CA LEU A 71 5.91 -19.19 -0.71
C LEU A 71 5.42 -18.49 0.55
N ILE A 72 6.26 -17.62 1.15
CA ILE A 72 5.78 -16.76 2.22
C ILE A 72 4.73 -15.84 1.58
N PRO A 73 3.45 -15.99 1.95
CA PRO A 73 2.39 -15.17 1.43
C PRO A 73 2.65 -13.72 1.84
N LEU A 74 2.31 -12.78 0.96
CA LEU A 74 2.49 -11.38 1.29
C LEU A 74 1.54 -11.04 2.44
N HIS A 75 2.08 -10.51 3.54
CA HIS A 75 1.32 -9.76 4.54
C HIS A 75 2.04 -8.45 4.80
N LEU A 76 1.37 -7.34 4.50
CA LEU A 76 1.83 -6.02 4.87
C LEU A 76 0.89 -5.44 5.91
N GLN A 77 1.45 -4.80 6.94
CA GLN A 77 0.68 -4.18 8.00
C GLN A 77 1.20 -2.77 8.29
N GLY A 78 0.27 -1.84 8.45
CA GLY A 78 0.58 -0.49 8.87
C GLY A 78 -0.57 0.18 9.60
N VAL A 79 -0.30 1.35 10.16
CA VAL A 79 -1.30 2.17 10.85
C VAL A 79 -1.18 3.63 10.41
N MET A 80 -2.31 4.29 10.20
CA MET A 80 -2.33 5.74 10.01
C MET A 80 -2.02 6.42 11.34
N GLN A 81 -1.05 7.34 11.31
CA GLN A 81 -0.69 8.16 12.47
C GLN A 81 -0.99 9.64 12.20
N HIS A 82 -0.85 10.46 13.24
CA HIS A 82 -0.90 11.91 13.10
C HIS A 82 0.29 12.42 12.28
N LEU A 83 0.18 13.65 11.77
CA LEU A 83 1.25 14.27 10.97
C LEU A 83 2.47 14.58 11.86
N HIS A 84 3.64 14.09 11.44
CA HIS A 84 4.90 14.26 12.19
C HIS A 84 5.70 15.51 11.78
N TYR A 85 5.66 15.91 10.50
CA TYR A 85 6.51 16.98 9.95
C TYR A 85 5.74 18.15 9.32
N THR A 86 4.41 18.08 9.33
CA THR A 86 3.54 19.02 8.61
C THR A 86 2.88 19.99 9.59
N GLY A 87 3.12 21.27 9.40
CA GLY A 87 2.50 22.34 10.20
C GLY A 87 1.01 22.55 9.87
N ARG A 88 0.35 23.44 10.61
CA ARG A 88 -1.09 23.73 10.42
C ARG A 88 -1.43 24.29 9.04
N ALA A 89 -0.81 25.42 8.66
CA ALA A 89 -1.08 26.07 7.37
C ALA A 89 -0.75 25.14 6.20
N GLU A 90 0.32 24.37 6.37
CA GLU A 90 0.77 23.36 5.44
C GLU A 90 -0.21 22.20 5.24
N ARG A 91 -0.88 21.77 6.33
CA ARG A 91 -1.95 20.77 6.29
C ARG A 91 -3.19 21.32 5.58
N GLU A 92 -3.63 22.52 5.95
CA GLU A 92 -4.80 23.19 5.36
C GLU A 92 -4.63 23.39 3.84
N ASP A 93 -3.43 23.79 3.41
CA ASP A 93 -3.08 23.92 2.00
C ASP A 93 -3.08 22.55 1.28
N LEU A 94 -2.50 21.51 1.88
CA LEU A 94 -2.54 20.16 1.32
C LEU A 94 -3.96 19.61 1.21
N GLU A 95 -4.82 19.84 2.21
CA GLU A 95 -6.23 19.42 2.19
C GLU A 95 -7.00 20.07 1.04
N ARG A 96 -6.68 21.33 0.71
CA ARG A 96 -7.30 22.05 -0.40
C ARG A 96 -6.89 21.52 -1.77
N VAL A 97 -5.60 21.16 -1.95
CA VAL A 97 -5.09 20.75 -3.27
C VAL A 97 -5.15 19.25 -3.51
N SER A 98 -5.17 18.44 -2.44
CA SER A 98 -5.12 16.97 -2.57
C SER A 98 -6.45 16.44 -3.12
N ARG A 99 -6.37 15.56 -4.11
CA ARG A 99 -7.57 14.83 -4.57
C ARG A 99 -8.07 13.83 -3.52
N PRO A 100 -9.38 13.55 -3.48
CA PRO A 100 -9.92 12.44 -2.69
C PRO A 100 -9.44 11.09 -3.25
N GLU A 101 -9.60 10.03 -2.45
CA GLU A 101 -9.25 8.67 -2.86
C GLU A 101 -10.12 8.21 -4.05
N PRO A 102 -9.52 7.84 -5.20
CA PRO A 102 -10.29 7.42 -6.37
C PRO A 102 -11.08 6.12 -6.13
N GLY A 103 -12.19 5.98 -6.86
CA GLY A 103 -12.96 4.72 -6.93
C GLY A 103 -12.37 3.72 -7.92
N LEU A 104 -13.09 2.64 -8.17
CA LEU A 104 -12.73 1.67 -9.21
C LEU A 104 -12.87 2.31 -10.61
N SER A 105 -11.78 2.36 -11.36
CA SER A 105 -11.75 2.78 -12.76
C SER A 105 -10.64 2.03 -13.51
N GLY A 106 -10.89 1.68 -14.77
CA GLY A 106 -9.97 0.89 -15.60
C GLY A 106 -8.70 1.64 -16.02
N GLU A 107 -8.67 2.96 -15.86
CA GLU A 107 -7.53 3.82 -16.21
C GLU A 107 -6.65 4.18 -15.01
N MET A 108 -6.99 3.69 -13.82
CA MET A 108 -6.27 4.00 -12.58
C MET A 108 -5.11 3.04 -12.36
N ILE A 109 -3.98 3.61 -11.98
CA ILE A 109 -2.80 2.88 -11.50
C ILE A 109 -2.71 3.09 -9.99
N THR A 110 -2.42 2.01 -9.27
CA THR A 110 -2.11 2.04 -7.84
C THR A 110 -0.68 1.58 -7.64
N VAL A 111 0.08 2.25 -6.77
CA VAL A 111 1.44 1.87 -6.43
C VAL A 111 1.60 1.84 -4.91
N LEU A 112 2.05 0.71 -4.38
CA LEU A 112 2.61 0.65 -3.03
C LEU A 112 4.11 0.86 -3.13
N ILE A 113 4.66 1.76 -2.32
CA ILE A 113 6.10 1.85 -2.13
C ILE A 113 6.39 1.60 -0.66
N LEU A 114 7.04 0.47 -0.41
CA LEU A 114 7.53 0.09 0.91
C LEU A 114 8.87 0.76 1.13
N VAL A 115 9.01 1.48 2.23
CA VAL A 115 10.21 2.26 2.53
C VAL A 115 10.72 1.89 3.92
N GLY A 116 11.96 1.41 4.01
CA GLY A 116 12.73 1.29 5.24
C GLY A 116 13.72 2.44 5.36
N LYS A 117 13.92 2.93 6.59
CA LYS A 117 14.92 3.93 6.93
C LYS A 117 15.97 3.31 7.84
N SER A 118 17.22 3.69 7.58
CA SER A 118 18.37 3.26 8.39
C SER A 118 18.26 3.65 9.85
N GLU A 119 18.95 2.90 10.71
CA GLU A 119 19.08 3.23 12.14
C GLU A 119 19.65 4.63 12.40
N ALA A 120 20.49 5.14 11.50
CA ALA A 120 21.01 6.51 11.59
C ALA A 120 19.88 7.55 11.53
N TRP A 121 18.84 7.31 10.72
CA TRP A 121 17.66 8.16 10.68
C TRP A 121 16.87 8.13 11.97
N TRP A 122 16.66 6.95 12.53
CA TRP A 122 15.87 6.78 13.74
C TRP A 122 16.59 7.26 15.01
N LYS A 123 17.91 7.42 14.97
CA LYS A 123 18.70 8.05 16.05
C LYS A 123 18.64 9.58 16.02
N MET A 124 18.29 10.19 14.89
CA MET A 124 18.17 11.65 14.79
C MET A 124 16.99 12.18 15.61
N ALA A 125 17.22 13.33 16.23
CA ALA A 125 16.17 14.10 16.88
C ALA A 125 15.12 14.57 15.85
N GLN A 126 13.95 14.96 16.35
CA GLN A 126 12.82 15.32 15.49
C GLN A 126 13.10 16.55 14.62
N ASP A 127 13.77 17.56 15.18
CA ASP A 127 14.18 18.79 14.51
C ASP A 127 15.22 18.51 13.41
N GLU A 128 16.18 17.62 13.65
CA GLU A 128 17.14 17.17 12.65
C GLU A 128 16.42 16.50 11.46
N ARG A 129 15.50 15.57 11.72
CA ARG A 129 14.68 14.94 10.67
C ARG A 129 13.80 15.95 9.93
N GLN A 130 13.25 16.92 10.64
CA GLN A 130 12.37 17.94 10.06
C GLN A 130 13.11 18.82 9.03
N VAL A 131 14.37 19.19 9.29
CA VAL A 131 15.17 19.98 8.33
C VAL A 131 15.39 19.22 7.02
N LEU A 132 15.57 17.89 7.08
CA LEU A 132 15.74 17.05 5.90
C LEU A 132 14.43 16.87 5.11
N PHE A 133 13.30 16.87 5.79
CA PHE A 133 11.97 16.70 5.19
C PHE A 133 11.43 17.98 4.53
N GLN A 134 11.75 19.15 5.09
CA GLN A 134 11.21 20.44 4.66
C GLN A 134 12.06 21.12 3.58
N LYS A 135 11.44 22.06 2.87
CA LYS A 135 12.14 22.94 1.95
C LYS A 135 13.09 23.85 2.72
N THR A 136 14.31 23.97 2.23
CA THR A 136 15.29 24.93 2.74
C THR A 136 15.87 25.75 1.58
N ALA A 137 16.80 26.66 1.87
CA ALA A 137 17.57 27.32 0.83
C ALA A 137 18.51 26.36 0.07
N ARG A 138 18.81 25.18 0.62
CA ARG A 138 19.78 24.22 0.07
C ARG A 138 19.13 23.11 -0.75
N HIS A 139 17.89 22.75 -0.43
CA HIS A 139 17.22 21.61 -1.04
C HIS A 139 15.69 21.80 -1.03
N GLU A 140 15.03 21.12 -1.96
CA GLU A 140 13.58 21.21 -2.15
C GLU A 140 12.80 20.51 -1.03
N GLY A 141 13.31 19.37 -0.55
CA GLY A 141 12.70 18.59 0.52
C GLY A 141 11.45 17.83 0.07
N HIS A 142 11.15 16.75 0.79
CA HIS A 142 10.04 15.83 0.50
C HIS A 142 8.71 16.55 0.28
N ARG A 143 8.33 17.43 1.22
CA ARG A 143 7.03 18.11 1.17
C ARG A 143 6.87 18.92 -0.12
N ASN A 144 7.86 19.73 -0.48
CA ASN A 144 7.73 20.63 -1.63
C ASN A 144 7.74 19.88 -2.94
N ILE A 145 8.51 18.78 -3.02
CA ILE A 145 8.49 17.89 -4.18
C ILE A 145 7.11 17.27 -4.34
N GLY A 146 6.60 16.61 -3.29
CA GLY A 146 5.28 15.95 -3.34
C GLY A 146 4.12 16.91 -3.57
N TYR A 147 4.19 18.14 -3.05
CA TYR A 147 3.14 19.16 -3.20
C TYR A 147 2.82 19.45 -4.67
N ARG A 148 3.82 19.48 -5.56
CA ARG A 148 3.64 19.78 -7.00
C ARG A 148 2.79 18.76 -7.76
N TYR A 149 2.57 17.58 -7.16
CA TYR A 149 1.83 16.48 -7.76
C TYR A 149 0.53 16.15 -7.00
N ALA A 150 0.26 16.83 -5.87
CA ALA A 150 -0.85 16.51 -4.98
C ALA A 150 -2.24 16.69 -5.63
N ASP A 151 -2.33 17.54 -6.65
CA ASP A 151 -3.55 17.81 -7.42
C ASP A 151 -3.89 16.71 -8.44
N ARG A 152 -3.02 15.72 -8.66
CA ARG A 152 -3.24 14.62 -9.63
C ARG A 152 -2.85 13.23 -9.12
N ILE A 153 -2.08 13.16 -8.04
CA ILE A 153 -1.62 11.92 -7.41
C ILE A 153 -2.20 11.83 -6.00
N TYR A 154 -3.16 10.94 -5.82
CA TYR A 154 -3.66 10.58 -4.50
C TYR A 154 -2.56 9.87 -3.71
N ARG A 155 -2.48 10.14 -2.40
CA ARG A 155 -1.52 9.49 -1.50
C ARG A 155 -2.14 9.14 -0.15
N ARG A 156 -1.62 8.07 0.45
CA ARG A 156 -1.87 7.69 1.84
C ARG A 156 -0.59 7.11 2.45
N LEU A 157 -0.37 7.39 3.74
CA LEU A 157 0.81 6.94 4.47
C LEU A 157 0.38 6.06 5.64
N TYR A 158 1.02 4.91 5.76
CA TYR A 158 0.90 4.03 6.92
C TYR A 158 2.27 3.78 7.54
N HIS A 159 2.33 3.84 8.86
CA HIS A 159 3.52 3.54 9.65
C HIS A 159 3.54 2.07 10.01
N ALA A 160 4.66 1.40 9.76
CA ALA A 160 4.85 -0.04 9.97
C ALA A 160 5.93 -0.36 11.01
N ARG A 161 6.95 0.50 11.18
CA ARG A 161 8.14 0.24 12.02
C ARG A 161 7.86 -0.49 13.34
N TYR A 162 6.93 0.04 14.13
CA TYR A 162 6.64 -0.47 15.48
C TYR A 162 5.45 -1.45 15.54
N VAL A 163 4.74 -1.63 14.42
CA VAL A 163 3.56 -2.52 14.35
C VAL A 163 3.85 -3.80 13.58
N HIS A 164 4.91 -3.82 12.78
CA HIS A 164 5.44 -5.00 12.10
C HIS A 164 6.98 -5.07 12.23
N PRO A 165 7.55 -5.28 13.44
CA PRO A 165 9.00 -5.12 13.66
C PRO A 165 9.92 -6.03 12.85
N ALA A 166 9.42 -7.18 12.38
CA ALA A 166 10.17 -8.10 11.52
C ALA A 166 10.18 -7.69 10.03
N ALA A 167 9.42 -6.66 9.65
CA ALA A 167 9.40 -6.18 8.28
C ALA A 167 10.65 -5.35 7.96
N PRO A 168 11.18 -5.42 6.72
CA PRO A 168 12.29 -4.57 6.29
C PRO A 168 11.86 -3.13 5.98
N TYR A 169 10.59 -2.78 6.17
CA TYR A 169 10.03 -1.46 5.86
C TYR A 169 9.46 -0.79 7.11
N ASP A 170 9.65 0.52 7.19
CA ASP A 170 9.10 1.36 8.25
C ASP A 170 7.78 2.02 7.84
N PHE A 171 7.54 2.16 6.53
CA PHE A 171 6.38 2.82 5.95
C PHE A 171 5.81 2.03 4.78
N ILE A 172 4.48 2.05 4.67
CA ILE A 172 3.75 1.69 3.45
C ILE A 172 3.22 2.99 2.89
N THR A 173 3.77 3.44 1.76
CA THR A 173 3.25 4.59 1.03
C THR A 173 2.37 4.11 -0.11
N TYR A 174 1.15 4.63 -0.17
CA TYR A 174 0.10 4.20 -1.07
C TYR A 174 -0.22 5.35 -2.02
N PHE A 175 -0.21 5.10 -3.33
CA PHE A 175 -0.51 6.11 -4.35
C PHE A 175 -1.55 5.61 -5.34
N GLU A 176 -2.40 6.53 -5.81
CA GLU A 176 -3.29 6.30 -6.94
C GLU A 176 -3.31 7.49 -7.89
N PHE A 177 -3.31 7.21 -9.19
CA PHE A 177 -3.36 8.24 -10.23
C PHE A 177 -3.88 7.67 -11.55
N GLU A 178 -4.42 8.53 -12.40
CA GLU A 178 -4.81 8.15 -13.77
C GLU A 178 -3.56 7.78 -14.58
N SER A 179 -3.67 6.79 -15.47
CA SER A 179 -2.55 6.30 -16.30
C SER A 179 -1.89 7.40 -17.15
N SER A 180 -2.64 8.46 -17.49
CA SER A 180 -2.13 9.68 -18.14
C SER A 180 -1.04 10.39 -17.32
N HIS A 181 -1.05 10.26 -15.99
CA HIS A 181 -0.09 10.86 -15.05
C HIS A 181 1.09 9.94 -14.71
N THR A 182 1.29 8.83 -15.42
CA THR A 182 2.42 7.92 -15.16
C THR A 182 3.77 8.61 -15.26
N ALA A 183 3.96 9.51 -16.24
CA ALA A 183 5.20 10.27 -16.39
C ALA A 183 5.42 11.24 -15.22
N ASP A 184 4.35 11.85 -14.72
CA ASP A 184 4.39 12.73 -13.54
C ASP A 184 4.78 11.94 -12.29
N PHE A 185 4.19 10.76 -12.08
CA PHE A 185 4.53 9.91 -10.94
C PHE A 185 5.99 9.43 -11.00
N ARG A 186 6.48 9.02 -12.18
CA ARG A 186 7.91 8.67 -12.34
C ARG A 186 8.84 9.85 -12.08
N SER A 187 8.43 11.06 -12.47
CA SER A 187 9.17 12.29 -12.18
C SER A 187 9.19 12.56 -10.68
N LEU A 188 8.05 12.45 -9.99
CA LEU A 188 7.97 12.54 -8.52
C LEU A 188 8.96 11.59 -7.84
N LEU A 189 8.99 10.30 -8.21
CA LEU A 189 9.92 9.34 -7.62
C LEU A 189 11.39 9.69 -7.91
N SER A 190 11.69 10.09 -9.15
CA SER A 190 13.05 10.52 -9.52
C SER A 190 13.51 11.74 -8.72
N GLU A 191 12.62 12.68 -8.44
CA GLU A 191 12.94 13.87 -7.65
C GLU A 191 13.09 13.55 -6.16
N LEU A 192 12.24 12.67 -5.61
CA LEU A 192 12.36 12.21 -4.23
C LEU A 192 13.65 11.43 -3.98
N ARG A 193 14.11 10.66 -4.98
CA ARG A 193 15.35 9.87 -4.94
C ARG A 193 16.62 10.68 -5.21
N ASP A 194 16.51 11.90 -5.75
CA ASP A 194 17.68 12.77 -5.95
C ASP A 194 18.11 13.36 -4.59
N ILE A 195 19.16 12.80 -4.00
CA ILE A 195 19.70 13.22 -2.69
C ILE A 195 20.11 14.70 -2.61
N ARG A 196 20.32 15.38 -3.74
CA ARG A 196 20.58 16.83 -3.76
C ARG A 196 19.30 17.63 -3.58
N LYS A 197 18.19 17.14 -4.14
CA LYS A 197 16.86 17.74 -3.97
C LYS A 197 16.20 17.30 -2.66
N ASN A 198 16.43 16.07 -2.24
CA ASN A 198 15.85 15.46 -1.06
C ASN A 198 16.89 14.64 -0.28
N PRO A 199 17.67 15.28 0.60
CA PRO A 199 18.66 14.59 1.43
C PRO A 199 18.08 13.51 2.35
N GLU A 200 16.76 13.53 2.60
CA GLU A 200 16.04 12.46 3.30
C GLU A 200 16.26 11.07 2.69
N TRP A 201 16.48 10.99 1.37
CA TRP A 201 16.68 9.72 0.67
C TRP A 201 18.05 9.08 0.92
N LEU A 202 19.02 9.82 1.48
CA LEU A 202 20.29 9.24 1.96
C LEU A 202 20.08 8.17 3.04
N TYR A 203 18.94 8.23 3.72
CA TYR A 203 18.63 7.36 4.84
C TYR A 203 17.66 6.23 4.48
N VAL A 204 17.27 6.10 3.22
CA VAL A 204 16.48 4.95 2.75
C VAL A 204 17.45 3.79 2.53
N ASP A 205 17.25 2.70 3.27
CA ASP A 205 18.06 1.47 3.15
C ASP A 205 17.27 0.28 2.58
N PHE A 206 15.96 0.42 2.46
CA PHE A 206 15.07 -0.52 1.79
C PHE A 206 13.99 0.22 1.00
N GLU A 207 13.79 -0.16 -0.26
CA GLU A 207 12.73 0.38 -1.11
C GLU A 207 12.23 -0.67 -2.11
N CYS A 208 10.92 -0.91 -2.12
CA CYS A 208 10.26 -1.83 -3.05
C CYS A 208 8.94 -1.24 -3.55
N GLU A 209 8.77 -1.21 -4.88
CA GLU A 209 7.54 -0.75 -5.53
C GLU A 209 6.67 -1.95 -5.93
N VAL A 210 5.37 -1.89 -5.66
CA VAL A 210 4.35 -2.85 -6.13
C VAL A 210 3.34 -2.07 -6.96
N TRP A 211 3.41 -2.23 -8.27
CA TRP A 211 2.49 -1.63 -9.23
C TRP A 211 1.30 -2.54 -9.45
N MET A 212 0.11 -1.99 -9.38
CA MET A 212 -1.13 -2.75 -9.46
C MET A 212 -2.28 -1.93 -10.04
N ALA A 213 -3.34 -2.62 -10.46
CA ALA A 213 -4.61 -2.00 -10.85
C ALA A 213 -5.70 -2.49 -9.92
N LYS A 214 -6.57 -1.58 -9.47
CA LYS A 214 -7.80 -1.97 -8.77
C LYS A 214 -8.63 -2.89 -9.65
N SER A 215 -9.14 -3.96 -9.05
CA SER A 215 -10.03 -4.91 -9.70
C SER A 215 -11.36 -4.98 -8.97
N PRO A 216 -12.44 -5.43 -9.63
CA PRO A 216 -13.61 -5.92 -8.94
C PRO A 216 -13.24 -7.00 -7.92
N PRO A 217 -14.08 -7.23 -6.89
CA PRO A 217 -13.91 -8.38 -6.02
C PRO A 217 -13.88 -9.68 -6.85
N PRO A 218 -13.10 -10.69 -6.44
CA PRO A 218 -13.06 -11.97 -7.12
C PRO A 218 -14.47 -12.55 -7.17
N ARG A 219 -14.83 -13.11 -8.32
CA ARG A 219 -16.10 -13.82 -8.44
C ARG A 219 -16.05 -15.01 -7.49
N ALA A 220 -17.05 -15.14 -6.61
CA ALA A 220 -17.21 -16.38 -5.85
C ALA A 220 -17.14 -17.54 -6.85
N PRO A 221 -16.43 -18.65 -6.53
CA PRO A 221 -16.49 -19.83 -7.36
C PRO A 221 -17.98 -20.14 -7.53
N LEU A 222 -18.42 -20.27 -8.80
CA LEU A 222 -19.72 -20.86 -9.08
C LEU A 222 -19.72 -22.13 -8.25
N SER A 223 -20.58 -22.21 -7.22
CA SER A 223 -20.87 -23.49 -6.62
C SER A 223 -21.20 -24.37 -7.80
N GLU A 224 -20.40 -25.42 -8.03
CA GLU A 224 -20.71 -26.37 -9.07
C GLU A 224 -22.14 -26.80 -8.79
N GLY A 225 -23.04 -26.27 -9.60
CA GLY A 225 -24.44 -26.60 -9.55
C GLY A 225 -24.44 -28.08 -9.81
N ARG A 226 -24.63 -28.85 -8.73
CA ARG A 226 -25.06 -30.23 -8.82
C ARG A 226 -26.46 -30.15 -9.39
N ILE A 227 -26.54 -29.93 -10.71
CA ILE A 227 -27.73 -30.12 -11.50
C ILE A 227 -27.92 -31.63 -11.46
N CYS A 228 -28.65 -32.10 -10.45
CA CYS A 228 -29.30 -33.40 -10.54
C CYS A 228 -30.25 -33.31 -11.73
N SER A 229 -29.82 -33.83 -12.88
CA SER A 229 -30.71 -34.06 -14.01
C SER A 229 -31.81 -35.05 -13.57
N PRO A 230 -33.09 -34.77 -13.84
CA PRO A 230 -34.16 -35.72 -13.62
C PRO A 230 -34.23 -36.65 -14.84
N SER A 231 -33.83 -37.91 -14.67
CA SER A 231 -34.12 -38.99 -15.63
C SER A 231 -34.06 -40.32 -14.87
N SER A 232 -35.18 -40.83 -14.39
CA SER A 232 -36.07 -41.77 -15.09
C SER A 232 -35.43 -43.14 -15.41
N CYS A 233 -35.66 -44.10 -14.53
CA CYS A 233 -35.87 -45.50 -14.89
C CYS A 233 -37.02 -46.06 -14.02
N GLY A 234 -37.94 -46.75 -14.69
CA GLY A 234 -39.28 -47.11 -14.21
C GLY A 234 -39.34 -48.33 -13.27
N PRO A 235 -40.51 -49.00 -13.19
CA PRO A 235 -40.97 -49.69 -12.00
C PRO A 235 -40.41 -51.11 -11.89
N VAL A 236 -40.32 -51.62 -10.66
CA VAL A 236 -40.27 -53.05 -10.37
C VAL A 236 -41.46 -53.36 -9.47
N GLY A 237 -42.28 -54.31 -9.92
CA GLY A 237 -43.51 -54.73 -9.24
C GLY A 237 -43.31 -55.68 -8.08
#